data_AF-A0A3P8KH56-F1
#
_entry.id   AF-A0A3P8KH56-F1
#
_cell.length_a   1.000
_cell.length_b   1.000
_cell.length_c   1.000
_cell.angle_alpha   90.00
_cell.angle_beta   90.00
_cell.angle_gamma   90.00
#
_symmetry.space_group_name_H-M   'P 1'
#
loop_
_entity.id
_entity.type
_entity.pdbx_description
1 polymer ?
#
loop_
_entity_poly.entity_id
_entity_poly.type
_entity_poly.pdbx_seq_one_letter_code
_entity_poly.pdbx_strand_id
1 'polypeptide(L)'
;MRKLSQLRSQSETLGLRRISVLVGNGGLFLPQELARGADGAMTGFAWPEMLVQVCQAYSDGDPGRGEDIFDCYLPLLRHEFQYGIGLGLRKEALRRRGAIKSAAVRQPGPVLDRIDQQELSGLMARLERKLADKGLN
;
A
#
# COMPACT_ATOMS: atom_id res chain seq x y z
N MET A 1 -3.32 2.21 -17.27
CA MET A 1 -2.44 3.17 -16.57
C MET A 1 -1.56 4.07 -17.49
N ARG A 2 -1.93 4.37 -18.75
CA ARG A 2 -1.11 5.25 -19.63
C ARG A 2 -1.19 6.75 -19.30
N LYS A 3 -2.29 7.16 -18.64
CA LYS A 3 -2.63 8.56 -18.35
C LYS A 3 -1.52 9.32 -17.61
N LEU A 4 -0.87 8.69 -16.64
CA LEU A 4 0.14 9.35 -15.81
C LEU A 4 1.38 9.72 -16.63
N SER A 5 1.93 8.77 -17.40
CA SER A 5 3.07 9.03 -18.29
C SER A 5 2.75 10.10 -19.33
N GLN A 6 1.53 10.07 -19.90
CA GLN A 6 1.07 11.09 -20.85
C GLN A 6 0.99 12.47 -20.20
N LEU A 7 0.47 12.56 -18.97
CA LEU A 7 0.39 13.81 -18.22
C LEU A 7 1.78 14.38 -17.94
N ARG A 8 2.75 13.52 -17.56
CA ARG A 8 4.14 13.95 -17.34
C ARG A 8 4.78 14.44 -18.62
N SER A 9 4.72 13.67 -19.71
CA SER A 9 5.33 14.07 -20.98
C SER A 9 4.70 15.35 -21.54
N GLN A 10 3.38 15.52 -21.44
CA GLN A 10 2.68 16.73 -21.90
C GLN A 10 3.07 17.94 -21.06
N SER A 11 3.14 17.79 -19.73
CA SER A 11 3.52 18.89 -18.84
C SER A 11 4.93 19.39 -19.13
N GLU A 12 5.88 18.48 -19.37
CA GLU A 12 7.25 18.80 -19.76
C GLU A 12 7.32 19.47 -21.13
N THR A 13 6.66 18.88 -22.14
CA THR A 13 6.67 19.40 -23.53
C THR A 13 6.08 20.80 -23.62
N LEU A 14 5.03 21.08 -22.85
CA LEU A 14 4.33 22.36 -22.85
C LEU A 14 4.94 23.38 -21.86
N GLY A 15 6.00 23.03 -21.14
CA GLY A 15 6.62 23.90 -20.13
C GLY A 15 5.68 24.25 -18.97
N LEU A 16 4.72 23.37 -18.65
CA LEU A 16 3.76 23.60 -17.58
C LEU A 16 4.41 23.43 -16.20
N ARG A 17 3.85 24.11 -15.20
CA ARG A 17 4.26 23.96 -13.81
C ARG A 17 4.14 22.51 -13.35
N ARG A 18 5.18 21.99 -12.69
CA ARG A 18 5.11 20.66 -12.07
C ARG A 18 4.07 20.63 -10.95
N ILE A 19 3.21 19.61 -10.99
CA ILE A 19 2.23 19.30 -9.95
C ILE A 19 2.59 17.99 -9.27
N SER A 20 2.38 17.92 -7.95
CA SER A 20 2.50 16.69 -7.20
C SER A 20 1.37 15.74 -7.58
N VAL A 21 1.67 14.47 -7.83
CA VAL A 21 0.71 13.40 -8.11
C VAL A 21 0.96 12.28 -7.12
N LEU A 22 0.05 12.13 -6.16
CA LEU A 22 0.05 11.03 -5.20
C LEU A 22 -0.98 9.99 -5.64
N VAL A 23 -0.58 8.73 -5.66
CA VAL A 23 -1.46 7.63 -6.06
C VAL A 23 -2.27 7.08 -4.90
N GLY A 24 -3.45 6.57 -5.20
CA GLY A 24 -4.39 6.06 -4.21
C GLY A 24 -4.69 4.59 -4.44
N ASN A 25 -5.99 4.25 -4.55
CA ASN A 25 -6.46 2.90 -4.90
C ASN A 25 -5.84 1.79 -4.03
N GLY A 26 -5.70 2.04 -2.73
CA GLY A 26 -5.09 1.12 -1.78
C GLY A 26 -3.56 0.96 -1.91
N GLY A 27 -2.92 1.61 -2.88
CA GLY A 27 -1.53 1.39 -3.25
C GLY A 27 -1.33 0.16 -4.15
N LEU A 28 -2.41 -0.39 -4.73
CA LEU A 28 -2.38 -1.68 -5.45
C LEU A 28 -1.45 -1.71 -6.67
N PHE A 29 -1.16 -0.54 -7.24
CA PHE A 29 -0.30 -0.38 -8.41
C PHE A 29 0.90 0.53 -8.14
N LEU A 30 1.27 0.71 -6.86
CA LEU A 30 2.26 1.71 -6.45
C LEU A 30 3.58 1.62 -7.25
N PRO A 31 4.22 0.44 -7.42
CA PRO A 31 5.46 0.36 -8.19
C PRO A 31 5.28 0.82 -9.65
N GLN A 32 4.21 0.39 -10.32
CA GLN A 32 3.94 0.76 -11.70
C GLN A 32 3.48 2.22 -11.85
N GLU A 33 2.96 2.83 -10.80
CA GLU A 33 2.59 4.24 -10.76
C GLU A 33 3.83 5.13 -10.51
N LEU A 34 4.73 4.73 -9.63
CA LEU A 34 6.03 5.39 -9.42
C LEU A 34 6.89 5.32 -10.68
N ALA A 35 6.96 4.14 -11.33
CA ALA A 35 7.63 3.96 -12.63
C ALA A 35 7.10 4.90 -13.73
N ARG A 36 5.87 5.40 -13.58
CA ARG A 36 5.23 6.33 -14.52
C ARG A 36 5.32 7.78 -14.09
N GLY A 37 6.02 8.08 -13.01
CA GLY A 37 6.30 9.42 -12.52
C GLY A 37 5.32 9.91 -11.46
N ALA A 38 4.67 9.03 -10.69
CA ALA A 38 4.02 9.45 -9.46
C ALA A 38 5.06 9.97 -8.45
N ASP A 39 4.67 10.92 -7.60
CA ASP A 39 5.56 11.50 -6.58
C ASP A 39 5.45 10.78 -5.22
N GLY A 40 4.56 9.79 -5.10
CA GLY A 40 4.35 9.03 -3.88
C GLY A 40 2.94 8.45 -3.79
N ALA A 41 2.57 8.02 -2.58
CA ALA A 41 1.28 7.39 -2.30
C ALA A 41 0.47 8.16 -1.24
N MET A 42 -0.85 8.17 -1.41
CA MET A 42 -1.85 8.58 -0.45
C MET A 42 -2.86 7.45 -0.27
N THR A 43 -2.53 6.51 0.62
CA THR A 43 -3.35 5.32 0.89
C THR A 43 -3.50 5.10 2.39
N GLY A 44 -4.55 4.38 2.77
CA GLY A 44 -4.77 3.97 4.15
C GLY A 44 -4.08 2.65 4.53
N PHE A 45 -3.32 2.02 3.61
CA PHE A 45 -2.74 0.69 3.85
C PHE A 45 -2.06 0.60 5.23
N ALA A 46 -2.37 -0.46 5.98
CA ALA A 46 -2.01 -0.52 7.38
C ALA A 46 -0.49 -0.51 7.64
N TRP A 47 0.37 -0.80 6.66
CA TRP A 47 1.83 -0.75 6.75
C TRP A 47 2.41 0.44 5.96
N PRO A 48 2.34 1.68 6.48
CA PRO A 48 2.90 2.85 5.81
C PRO A 48 4.41 2.77 5.62
N GLU A 49 5.14 2.07 6.50
CA GLU A 49 6.58 1.87 6.38
C GLU A 49 6.97 1.16 5.09
N MET A 50 6.15 0.22 4.60
CA MET A 50 6.37 -0.43 3.31
C MET A 50 6.27 0.58 2.18
N LEU A 51 5.26 1.45 2.21
CA LEU A 51 5.06 2.46 1.17
C LEU A 51 6.24 3.43 1.11
N VAL A 52 6.78 3.80 2.27
CA VAL A 52 7.98 4.64 2.36
C VAL A 52 9.17 3.91 1.73
N GLN A 53 9.41 2.65 2.07
CA GLN A 53 10.50 1.87 1.50
C GLN A 53 10.40 1.74 -0.02
N VAL A 54 9.20 1.50 -0.55
CA VAL A 54 8.97 1.43 -2.01
C VAL A 54 9.20 2.80 -2.65
N CYS A 55 8.63 3.88 -2.12
CA CYS A 55 8.87 5.23 -2.66
C CYS A 55 10.37 5.59 -2.64
N GLN A 56 11.08 5.24 -1.58
CA GLN A 56 12.52 5.47 -1.43
C GLN A 56 13.32 4.69 -2.47
N ALA A 57 13.03 3.40 -2.66
CA ALA A 57 13.71 2.58 -3.66
C ALA A 57 13.60 3.17 -5.08
N TYR A 58 12.42 3.69 -5.44
CA TYR A 58 12.25 4.39 -6.71
C TYR A 58 13.00 5.73 -6.78
N SER A 59 13.01 6.50 -5.69
CA SER A 59 13.78 7.75 -5.61
C SER A 59 15.28 7.53 -5.70
N ASP A 60 15.78 6.40 -5.20
CA ASP A 60 17.20 6.03 -5.21
C ASP A 60 17.64 5.37 -6.52
N GLY A 61 16.72 5.19 -7.47
CA GLY A 61 17.01 4.56 -8.76
C GLY A 61 17.10 3.02 -8.70
N ASP A 62 16.56 2.39 -7.66
CA ASP A 62 16.47 0.93 -7.49
C ASP A 62 15.00 0.46 -7.49
N PRO A 63 14.31 0.52 -8.65
CA PRO A 63 12.93 0.06 -8.75
C PRO A 63 12.78 -1.45 -8.49
N GLY A 64 13.83 -2.24 -8.70
CA GLY A 64 13.83 -3.68 -8.46
C GLY A 64 13.60 -4.00 -6.99
N ARG A 65 14.35 -3.32 -6.09
CA ARG A 65 14.11 -3.41 -4.64
C ARG A 65 12.70 -2.98 -4.26
N GLY A 66 12.15 -1.96 -4.92
CA GLY A 66 10.78 -1.50 -4.72
C GLY A 66 9.75 -2.59 -5.02
N GLU A 67 9.87 -3.26 -6.16
CA GLU A 67 8.99 -4.39 -6.55
C GLU A 67 9.14 -5.58 -5.57
N ASP A 68 10.37 -5.92 -5.17
CA ASP A 68 10.65 -7.02 -4.22
C ASP A 68 10.00 -6.81 -2.84
N ILE A 69 10.08 -5.58 -2.33
CA ILE A 69 9.42 -5.19 -1.08
C ILE A 69 7.91 -5.24 -1.27
N PHE A 70 7.39 -4.64 -2.34
CA PHE A 70 5.96 -4.60 -2.63
C PHE A 70 5.33 -6.00 -2.69
N ASP A 71 5.98 -6.96 -3.34
CA ASP A 71 5.52 -8.35 -3.48
C ASP A 71 5.38 -9.11 -2.16
N CYS A 72 6.13 -8.71 -1.14
CA CYS A 72 5.99 -9.26 0.20
C CYS A 72 4.63 -8.89 0.81
N TYR A 73 4.22 -7.64 0.62
CA TYR A 73 3.03 -7.06 1.23
C TYR A 73 1.77 -7.15 0.35
N LEU A 74 1.93 -7.38 -0.96
CA LEU A 74 0.81 -7.44 -1.92
C LEU A 74 -0.37 -8.32 -1.46
N PRO A 75 -0.18 -9.51 -0.84
CA PRO A 75 -1.29 -10.31 -0.32
C PRO A 75 -2.12 -9.61 0.76
N LEU A 76 -1.47 -8.87 1.67
CA LEU A 76 -2.17 -8.08 2.69
C LEU A 76 -2.81 -6.83 2.09
N LEU A 77 -2.09 -6.15 1.20
CA LEU A 77 -2.58 -4.94 0.53
C LEU A 77 -3.86 -5.24 -0.25
N ARG A 78 -3.88 -6.28 -1.07
CA ARG A 78 -5.10 -6.66 -1.82
C ARG A 78 -6.23 -7.13 -0.91
N HIS A 79 -5.92 -7.79 0.21
CA HIS A 79 -6.94 -8.23 1.17
C HIS A 79 -7.55 -7.03 1.90
N GLU A 80 -6.76 -6.02 2.24
CA GLU A 80 -7.27 -4.76 2.79
C GLU A 80 -8.05 -3.95 1.73
N PHE A 81 -7.70 -4.09 0.44
CA PHE A 81 -8.37 -3.44 -0.69
C PHE A 81 -9.69 -4.14 -1.08
N GLN A 82 -10.55 -4.40 -0.10
CA GLN A 82 -11.89 -4.94 -0.30
C GLN A 82 -12.95 -3.89 0.02
N TYR A 83 -13.91 -3.72 -0.89
CA TYR A 83 -15.07 -2.86 -0.64
C TYR A 83 -15.90 -3.43 0.53
N GLY A 84 -16.42 -2.55 1.39
CA GLY A 84 -17.18 -2.95 2.58
C GLY A 84 -16.30 -3.23 3.80
N ILE A 85 -15.44 -4.27 3.75
CA ILE A 85 -14.70 -4.74 4.93
C ILE A 85 -13.30 -4.15 5.11
N GLY A 86 -12.72 -3.53 4.07
CA GLY A 86 -11.33 -3.08 4.06
C GLY A 86 -10.95 -2.13 5.20
N LEU A 87 -11.88 -1.26 5.63
CA LEU A 87 -11.64 -0.39 6.80
C LEU A 87 -11.55 -1.18 8.11
N GLY A 88 -12.37 -2.23 8.27
CA GLY A 88 -12.32 -3.12 9.42
C GLY A 88 -10.99 -3.87 9.47
N LEU A 89 -10.55 -4.43 8.33
CA LEU A 89 -9.26 -5.11 8.20
C LEU A 89 -8.08 -4.20 8.54
N ARG A 90 -8.07 -2.97 8.01
CA ARG A 90 -7.05 -1.95 8.30
C ARG A 90 -6.97 -1.64 9.79
N LYS A 91 -8.11 -1.34 10.41
CA LYS A 91 -8.16 -0.99 11.84
C LYS A 91 -7.73 -2.17 12.71
N GLU A 92 -8.10 -3.39 12.33
CA GLU A 92 -7.67 -4.59 13.06
C GLU A 92 -6.17 -4.85 12.91
N ALA A 93 -5.61 -4.69 11.71
CA ALA A 93 -4.16 -4.77 11.49
C ALA A 93 -3.40 -3.73 12.33
N LEU A 94 -3.85 -2.47 12.31
CA LEU A 94 -3.27 -1.39 13.13
C LEU A 94 -3.38 -1.68 14.63
N ARG A 95 -4.50 -2.24 15.09
CA ARG A 95 -4.70 -2.62 16.50
C ARG A 95 -3.76 -3.74 16.92
N ARG A 96 -3.65 -4.81 16.13
CA ARG A 96 -2.75 -5.95 16.40
C ARG A 96 -1.28 -5.54 16.41
N ARG A 97 -0.93 -4.54 15.60
CA ARG A 97 0.42 -3.94 15.56
C ARG A 97 0.66 -2.86 16.62
N GLY A 98 -0.31 -2.61 17.50
CA GLY A 98 -0.17 -1.67 18.61
C GLY A 98 -0.27 -0.19 18.25
N ALA A 99 -0.57 0.16 16.99
CA ALA A 99 -0.69 1.54 16.55
C ALA A 99 -1.95 2.24 17.09
N ILE A 100 -3.03 1.47 17.34
CA ILE A 100 -4.29 1.96 17.93
C ILE A 100 -4.83 0.99 18.97
N LYS A 101 -5.61 1.49 19.94
CA LYS A 101 -6.19 0.66 21.02
C LYS A 101 -7.42 -0.14 20.61
N SER A 102 -8.18 0.32 19.61
CA SER A 102 -9.47 -0.29 19.22
C SER A 102 -9.67 -0.30 17.71
N ALA A 103 -10.11 -1.45 17.20
CA ALA A 103 -10.45 -1.65 15.80
C ALA A 103 -11.90 -1.26 15.44
N ALA A 104 -12.72 -0.85 16.42
CA ALA A 104 -14.15 -0.62 16.23
C ALA A 104 -14.45 0.45 15.14
N VAL A 105 -15.34 0.15 14.21
CA VAL A 105 -15.85 1.11 13.22
C VAL A 105 -17.24 1.58 13.67
N ARG A 106 -17.52 2.89 13.57
CA ARG A 106 -18.83 3.44 13.92
C ARG A 106 -19.90 2.91 12.97
N GLN A 107 -21.10 2.65 13.49
CA GLN A 107 -22.24 2.20 12.70
C GLN A 107 -22.74 3.31 11.74
N PRO A 108 -23.18 2.96 10.51
CA PRO A 108 -23.12 1.62 9.90
C PRO A 108 -21.71 1.32 9.37
N GLY A 109 -21.03 0.33 9.95
CA GLY A 109 -19.63 0.02 9.65
C GLY A 109 -19.33 -1.47 9.75
N PRO A 110 -18.29 -1.96 9.05
CA PRO A 110 -17.98 -3.38 9.02
C PRO A 110 -17.62 -3.90 10.40
N VAL A 111 -18.12 -5.09 10.71
CA VAL A 111 -17.68 -5.91 11.83
C VAL A 111 -17.07 -7.17 11.23
N LEU A 112 -15.79 -7.39 11.48
CA LEU A 112 -15.10 -8.57 10.99
C LEU A 112 -15.58 -9.80 11.77
N ASP A 113 -15.92 -10.86 11.05
CA ASP A 113 -16.30 -12.11 11.67
C ASP A 113 -15.07 -12.95 12.06
N ARG A 114 -15.30 -14.17 12.58
CA ARG A 114 -14.22 -15.06 12.98
C ARG A 114 -13.34 -15.49 11.80
N ILE A 115 -13.91 -15.66 10.62
CA ILE A 115 -13.21 -16.12 9.41
C ILE A 115 -12.32 -14.98 8.89
N ASP A 116 -12.86 -13.76 8.78
CA ASP A 116 -12.09 -12.55 8.42
C ASP A 116 -10.84 -12.40 9.31
N GLN A 117 -11.03 -12.57 10.62
CA GLN A 117 -9.96 -12.46 11.62
C GLN A 117 -8.91 -13.56 11.45
N GLN A 118 -9.30 -14.77 11.05
CA GLN A 118 -8.40 -15.89 10.79
C GLN A 118 -7.60 -15.68 9.50
N GLU A 119 -8.24 -15.22 8.43
CA GLU A 119 -7.59 -14.89 7.16
C GLU A 119 -6.54 -13.81 7.34
N LEU A 120 -6.89 -12.72 8.04
CA LEU A 120 -5.93 -11.65 8.37
C LEU A 120 -4.73 -12.18 9.16
N SER A 121 -4.97 -13.05 10.15
CA SER A 121 -3.90 -13.68 10.93
C SER A 121 -2.95 -14.49 10.05
N GLY A 122 -3.50 -15.30 9.15
CA GLY A 122 -2.73 -16.12 8.22
C GLY A 122 -1.87 -15.28 7.27
N LEU A 123 -2.41 -14.18 6.75
CA LEU A 123 -1.68 -13.26 5.87
C LEU A 123 -0.57 -12.49 6.61
N MET A 124 -0.82 -12.04 7.85
CA MET A 124 0.21 -11.41 8.69
C MET A 124 1.36 -12.36 8.98
N ALA A 125 1.07 -13.60 9.38
CA ALA A 125 2.12 -14.60 9.64
C ALA A 125 2.91 -14.97 8.36
N ARG A 126 2.27 -14.95 7.19
CA ARG A 126 2.95 -15.14 5.91
C ARG A 126 3.87 -13.97 5.56
N LEU A 127 3.45 -12.74 5.85
CA LEU A 127 4.27 -11.55 5.65
C LEU A 127 5.54 -11.63 6.50
N GLU A 128 5.41 -11.90 7.80
CA GLU A 128 6.55 -11.99 8.72
C GLU A 128 7.61 -13.01 8.23
N ARG A 129 7.16 -14.19 7.78
CA ARG A 129 8.09 -15.18 7.19
C ARG A 129 8.77 -14.67 5.93
N LYS A 130 8.02 -14.08 5.00
CA LYS A 130 8.59 -13.56 3.74
C LYS A 130 9.62 -12.47 3.97
N LEU A 131 9.37 -11.56 4.92
CA LEU A 131 10.30 -10.48 5.24
C LEU A 131 11.57 -11.04 5.90
N ALA A 132 11.45 -12.04 6.77
CA ALA A 132 12.59 -12.73 7.35
C ALA A 132 13.44 -13.44 6.28
N ASP A 133 12.80 -14.19 5.38
CA ASP A 133 13.49 -14.94 4.31
C ASP A 133 14.25 -14.02 3.35
N LYS A 134 13.74 -12.81 3.10
CA LYS A 134 14.37 -11.81 2.23
C LYS A 134 15.30 -10.83 2.95
N GLY A 135 15.44 -10.93 4.28
CA GLY A 135 16.25 -9.98 5.06
C GLY A 135 15.72 -8.54 5.02
N LEU A 136 14.39 -8.38 4.93
CA LEU A 136 13.68 -7.09 4.84
C LEU A 136 12.98 -6.70 6.15
N ASN A 137 13.34 -7.35 7.27
CA ASN A 137 12.82 -7.05 8.61
C ASN A 137 13.43 -5.79 9.22
#